data_AF-A0A536XPG5-F1
#
_entry.id   AF-A0A536XPG5-F1
#
_cell.length_a   1.000
_cell.length_b   1.000
_cell.length_c   1.000
_cell.angle_alpha   90.00
_cell.angle_beta   90.00
_cell.angle_gamma   90.00
#
_symmetry.space_group_name_H-M   'P 1'
#
loop_
_entity.id
_entity.type
_entity.pdbx_description
1 polymer ?
#
loop_
_entity_poly.entity_id
_entity_poly.type
_entity_poly.pdbx_seq_one_letter_code
_entity_poly.pdbx_strand_id
1 'polypeptide(L)'
;MQGPACSELPTARQHAQLAVSQRRSAGRLGRSPGRAFLPGDAPVERISDAPGGGGADRDAFRGLVIDDFGAGYSNFDRIWRLRPDIVKIDREMTRRVTIEPLARRMFTGIISVLREAGALVCVEGIETEAEALCAIDANADLLQGDYFAPGSAVLPAENARSDMFARLIAGHRAGFAEFQKRQHSRLVPYLAVLKNAVQDLSFGAKFQPAVQGLLKLPGARRCYLIGSDGLQIGANVDAERDVYSKDPRFAVMQPTEGTDWQTRPYFRRAIETPGNVQITRPYLSVTGPKLCVTLSFAFEASDGSQQVLCVDLDFAELAGKDVAYGVSSLHT
;
A
#
# COMPACT_ATOMS: atom_id res chain seq x y z
N MET A 1 -48.21 -9.31 10.68
CA MET A 1 -47.35 -10.32 10.04
C MET A 1 -45.97 -9.70 9.89
N GLN A 2 -45.06 -10.02 10.80
CA GLN A 2 -43.66 -9.58 10.80
C GLN A 2 -42.84 -10.68 10.13
N GLY A 3 -42.12 -10.34 9.05
CA GLY A 3 -41.17 -11.23 8.37
C GLY A 3 -39.85 -11.33 9.14
N PRO A 4 -39.08 -12.41 8.94
CA PRO A 4 -38.04 -12.81 9.87
C PRO A 4 -36.80 -11.91 9.79
N ALA A 5 -36.20 -11.71 10.96
CA ALA A 5 -34.93 -11.05 11.16
C ALA A 5 -33.83 -11.73 10.35
N CYS A 6 -33.13 -10.92 9.54
CA CYS A 6 -31.92 -11.32 8.86
C CYS A 6 -30.84 -11.55 9.92
N SER A 7 -30.45 -12.82 10.07
CA SER A 7 -29.46 -13.31 11.02
C SER A 7 -28.13 -12.57 10.86
N GLU A 8 -27.64 -12.05 11.98
CA GLU A 8 -26.32 -11.47 12.18
C GLU A 8 -25.23 -12.43 11.66
N LEU A 9 -24.47 -11.98 10.66
CA LEU A 9 -23.22 -12.61 10.26
C LEU A 9 -22.14 -12.24 11.30
N PRO A 10 -21.45 -13.21 11.91
CA PRO A 10 -20.39 -12.89 12.87
C PRO A 10 -19.22 -12.24 12.13
N THR A 11 -18.94 -10.98 12.49
CA THR A 11 -17.69 -10.26 12.22
C THR A 11 -16.53 -10.91 12.99
N ALA A 12 -16.10 -12.08 12.52
CA ALA A 12 -15.01 -12.86 13.07
C ALA A 12 -13.85 -12.95 12.06
N ARG A 13 -13.08 -11.86 11.92
CA ARG A 13 -11.64 -11.98 11.62
C ARG A 13 -10.92 -11.92 12.95
N GLN A 14 -10.81 -13.10 13.56
CA GLN A 14 -10.23 -13.36 14.86
C GLN A 14 -8.75 -12.94 14.89
N HIS A 15 -8.39 -12.30 16.00
CA HIS A 15 -7.01 -12.03 16.40
C HIS A 15 -6.22 -13.35 16.43
N ALA A 16 -5.23 -13.48 15.55
CA ALA A 16 -4.14 -14.43 15.72
C ALA A 16 -2.82 -13.67 15.62
N GLN A 17 -2.61 -12.74 16.55
CA GLN A 17 -1.27 -12.19 16.80
C GLN A 17 -0.56 -13.16 17.75
N LEU A 18 0.07 -14.18 17.18
CA LEU A 18 1.01 -15.00 17.91
C LEU A 18 2.25 -14.16 18.20
N ALA A 19 2.48 -13.83 19.47
CA ALA A 19 3.76 -13.32 19.92
C ALA A 19 4.81 -14.43 19.76
N VAL A 20 5.67 -14.33 18.76
CA VAL A 20 6.85 -15.19 18.66
C VAL A 20 7.84 -14.73 19.73
N SER A 21 7.93 -15.46 20.84
CA SER A 21 8.96 -15.22 21.85
C SER A 21 10.31 -15.68 21.30
N GLN A 22 11.26 -14.77 21.12
CA GLN A 22 12.66 -15.14 20.84
C GLN A 22 13.21 -16.01 21.98
N ARG A 23 13.57 -17.26 21.69
CA ARG A 23 14.55 -17.98 22.50
C ARG A 23 15.94 -17.51 22.11
N ARG A 24 16.50 -16.56 22.85
CA ARG A 24 17.96 -16.42 22.90
C ARG A 24 18.53 -17.55 23.76
N SER A 25 18.78 -18.69 23.18
CA SER A 25 19.65 -19.72 23.77
C SER A 25 20.99 -19.74 23.03
N ALA A 26 21.85 -18.77 23.36
CA ALA A 26 23.28 -18.95 23.21
C ALA A 26 23.73 -19.94 24.30
N GLY A 27 23.90 -21.22 23.95
CA GLY A 27 24.36 -22.21 24.92
C GLY A 27 24.34 -23.65 24.41
N ARG A 28 25.41 -24.03 23.70
CA ARG A 28 25.93 -25.39 23.45
C ARG A 28 24.91 -26.54 23.39
N LEU A 29 24.69 -27.09 22.19
CA LEU A 29 24.53 -28.54 21.97
C LEU A 29 24.76 -28.88 20.48
N GLY A 30 25.69 -29.79 20.24
CA GLY A 30 25.73 -30.68 19.06
C GLY A 30 25.97 -30.04 17.69
N ARG A 31 27.24 -29.91 17.29
CA ARG A 31 27.60 -29.94 15.86
C ARG A 31 27.09 -31.26 15.26
N SER A 32 26.25 -31.18 14.23
CA SER A 32 26.13 -32.23 13.22
C SER A 32 26.50 -31.64 11.85
N PRO A 33 27.24 -32.38 11.00
CA PRO A 33 28.00 -31.80 9.90
C PRO A 33 27.14 -31.69 8.63
N GLY A 34 27.38 -30.64 7.85
CA GLY A 34 27.01 -30.61 6.42
C GLY A 34 26.02 -29.52 6.02
N ARG A 35 26.49 -28.27 5.99
CA ARG A 35 26.21 -27.32 4.90
C ARG A 35 27.14 -26.13 5.04
N ALA A 36 27.97 -25.92 4.01
CA ALA A 36 28.80 -24.74 3.89
C ALA A 36 27.89 -23.52 3.74
N PHE A 37 28.00 -22.58 4.67
CA PHE A 37 27.48 -21.23 4.47
C PHE A 37 28.42 -20.52 3.49
N LEU A 38 27.87 -19.96 2.40
CA LEU A 38 28.61 -18.99 1.60
C LEU A 38 28.72 -17.68 2.41
N PRO A 39 29.83 -16.94 2.34
CA PRO A 39 29.95 -15.67 3.05
C PRO A 39 28.99 -14.65 2.44
N GLY A 40 27.94 -14.27 3.17
CA GLY A 40 27.00 -13.21 2.77
C GLY A 40 25.52 -13.48 3.01
N ASP A 41 25.12 -14.72 3.34
CA ASP A 41 23.71 -15.05 3.52
C ASP A 41 23.23 -14.75 4.95
N ALA A 42 22.17 -13.95 5.07
CA ALA A 42 21.48 -13.70 6.34
C ALA A 42 20.88 -15.01 6.91
N PRO A 43 20.65 -15.10 8.23
CA PRO A 43 20.22 -16.33 8.90
C PRO A 43 18.89 -16.87 8.34
N VAL A 44 18.78 -18.20 8.29
CA VAL A 44 17.54 -18.93 8.00
C VAL A 44 17.34 -19.93 9.13
N GLU A 45 16.19 -19.86 9.80
CA GLU A 45 15.85 -20.77 10.89
C GLU A 45 14.77 -21.75 10.44
N ARG A 46 14.96 -23.03 10.76
CA ARG A 46 13.88 -24.03 10.67
C ARG A 46 13.27 -24.18 12.04
N ILE A 47 11.98 -23.92 12.15
CA ILE A 47 11.18 -24.33 13.30
C ILE A 47 10.92 -25.82 13.13
N SER A 48 11.61 -26.66 13.91
CA SER A 48 11.30 -28.08 14.00
C SER A 48 10.15 -28.32 14.97
N ASP A 49 9.23 -29.21 14.62
CA ASP A 49 8.18 -29.70 15.50
C ASP A 49 8.76 -30.13 16.86
N ALA A 50 8.09 -29.76 17.95
CA ALA A 50 8.40 -30.29 19.27
C ALA A 50 8.27 -31.83 19.27
N PRO A 51 9.09 -32.57 20.04
CA PRO A 51 9.08 -34.03 19.97
C PRO A 51 7.81 -34.57 20.64
N GLY A 52 6.96 -35.25 19.86
CA GLY A 52 5.79 -35.93 20.42
C GLY A 52 4.98 -36.71 19.39
N GLY A 53 5.40 -37.96 19.11
CA GLY A 53 4.55 -39.01 18.54
C GLY A 53 4.70 -39.21 17.03
N GLY A 54 5.25 -40.37 16.64
CA GLY A 54 5.47 -40.74 15.25
C GLY A 54 4.18 -40.88 14.44
N GLY A 55 4.20 -40.28 13.26
CA GLY A 55 3.25 -40.47 12.18
C GLY A 55 3.81 -39.78 10.96
N ALA A 56 4.03 -40.53 9.89
CA ALA A 56 4.57 -40.01 8.63
C ALA A 56 3.49 -39.16 7.94
N ASP A 57 3.34 -37.91 8.37
CA ASP A 57 2.56 -36.93 7.63
C ASP A 57 3.50 -36.03 6.81
N ARG A 58 3.32 -36.06 5.49
CA ARG A 58 4.11 -35.25 4.56
C ARG A 58 3.60 -33.81 4.46
N ASP A 59 2.51 -33.48 5.16
CA ASP A 59 1.88 -32.16 5.23
C ASP A 59 2.22 -31.36 6.50
N ALA A 60 3.22 -31.79 7.29
CA ALA A 60 3.68 -31.02 8.45
C ALA A 60 4.19 -29.63 8.00
N PHE A 61 3.67 -28.56 8.63
CA PHE A 61 4.14 -27.18 8.49
C PHE A 61 5.64 -27.12 8.81
N ARG A 62 6.49 -27.10 7.78
CA ARG A 62 7.94 -27.03 7.94
C ARG A 62 8.36 -25.59 8.15
N GLY A 63 7.91 -24.98 9.24
CA GLY A 63 8.00 -23.55 9.55
C GLY A 63 9.38 -22.97 9.25
N LEU A 64 9.53 -22.45 8.03
CA LEU A 64 10.77 -21.85 7.56
C LEU A 64 10.69 -20.35 7.79
N VAL A 65 11.59 -19.85 8.63
CA VAL A 65 11.66 -18.44 8.97
C VAL A 65 12.90 -17.83 8.34
N ILE A 66 12.71 -16.74 7.61
CA ILE A 66 13.80 -15.85 7.25
C ILE A 66 13.85 -14.74 8.29
N ASP A 67 15.03 -14.58 8.90
CA ASP A 67 15.29 -13.51 9.86
C ASP A 67 16.05 -12.34 9.23
N ASP A 68 15.97 -11.17 9.87
CA ASP A 68 16.65 -9.93 9.48
C ASP A 68 16.41 -9.51 8.00
N PHE A 69 15.17 -9.63 7.51
CA PHE A 69 14.82 -9.15 6.17
C PHE A 69 14.96 -7.63 6.12
N GLY A 70 15.86 -7.15 5.25
CA GLY A 70 16.22 -5.73 5.13
C GLY A 70 17.54 -5.32 5.77
N ALA A 71 18.15 -6.17 6.60
CA ALA A 71 19.52 -5.96 7.06
C ALA A 71 20.52 -6.41 5.97
N GLY A 72 21.34 -5.48 5.46
CA GLY A 72 22.38 -5.80 4.48
C GLY A 72 21.86 -6.38 3.16
N TYR A 73 22.36 -7.57 2.75
CA TYR A 73 22.07 -8.22 1.46
C TYR A 73 20.84 -9.14 1.46
N SER A 74 19.86 -8.91 2.35
CA SER A 74 18.61 -9.70 2.35
C SER A 74 17.83 -9.49 1.05
N ASN A 75 17.92 -10.48 0.15
CA ASN A 75 17.49 -10.40 -1.24
C ASN A 75 16.17 -11.15 -1.47
N PHE A 76 15.25 -10.58 -2.26
CA PHE A 76 14.00 -11.23 -2.70
C PHE A 76 14.23 -12.59 -3.36
N ASP A 77 15.41 -12.82 -3.96
CA ASP A 77 15.81 -14.14 -4.49
C ASP A 77 15.70 -15.27 -3.43
N ARG A 78 16.00 -14.99 -2.15
CA ARG A 78 15.84 -15.97 -1.06
C ARG A 78 14.37 -16.33 -0.85
N ILE A 79 13.47 -15.36 -0.94
CA ILE A 79 12.03 -15.59 -0.80
C ILE A 79 11.55 -16.55 -1.88
N TRP A 80 11.95 -16.34 -3.13
CA TRP A 80 11.54 -17.20 -4.25
C TRP A 80 12.11 -18.62 -4.17
N ARG A 81 13.39 -18.75 -3.76
CA ARG A 81 14.06 -20.05 -3.68
C ARG A 81 13.59 -20.88 -2.49
N LEU A 82 13.42 -20.22 -1.34
CA LEU A 82 13.17 -20.91 -0.08
C LEU A 82 11.68 -21.07 0.21
N ARG A 83 10.83 -20.16 -0.32
CA ARG A 83 9.38 -20.10 -0.05
C ARG A 83 9.10 -20.19 1.45
N PRO A 84 9.61 -19.23 2.24
CA PRO A 84 9.46 -19.28 3.69
C PRO A 84 8.00 -19.12 4.11
N ASP A 85 7.65 -19.70 5.25
CA ASP A 85 6.34 -19.53 5.87
C ASP A 85 6.25 -18.18 6.60
N ILE A 86 7.36 -17.72 7.17
CA ILE A 86 7.45 -16.45 7.90
C ILE A 86 8.67 -15.65 7.46
N VAL A 87 8.49 -14.35 7.28
CA VAL A 87 9.58 -13.40 7.06
C VAL A 87 9.55 -12.37 8.17
N LYS A 88 10.66 -12.27 8.91
CA LYS A 88 10.84 -11.25 9.95
C LYS A 88 11.54 -10.03 9.35
N ILE A 89 10.89 -8.87 9.46
CA ILE A 89 11.42 -7.58 9.02
C ILE A 89 12.33 -7.04 10.10
N ASP A 90 13.57 -6.69 9.71
CA ASP A 90 14.58 -6.16 10.61
C ASP A 90 14.15 -4.86 11.29
N ARG A 91 14.57 -4.71 12.55
CA ARG A 91 14.24 -3.55 13.41
C ARG A 91 14.68 -2.19 12.85
N GLU A 92 15.75 -2.12 12.07
CA GLU A 92 16.23 -0.85 11.49
C GLU A 92 15.22 -0.33 10.46
N MET A 93 14.59 -1.24 9.70
CA MET A 93 13.48 -0.86 8.83
C MET A 93 12.30 -0.34 9.65
N THR A 94 11.92 -1.04 10.72
CA THR A 94 10.83 -0.64 11.63
C THR A 94 11.04 0.78 12.18
N ARG A 95 12.26 1.09 12.65
CA ARG A 95 12.59 2.42 13.20
C ARG A 95 12.47 3.54 12.17
N ARG A 96 12.96 3.32 10.94
CA ARG A 96 12.94 4.34 9.88
C ARG A 96 11.54 4.71 9.42
N VAL A 97 10.58 3.79 9.53
CA VAL A 97 9.20 4.00 9.06
C VAL A 97 8.50 5.16 9.77
N THR A 98 8.87 5.48 11.01
CA THR A 98 8.27 6.62 11.75
C THR A 98 8.88 7.97 11.39
N ILE A 99 10.08 7.99 10.79
CA ILE A 99 10.87 9.20 10.54
C ILE A 99 10.87 9.58 9.06
N GLU A 100 10.90 8.59 8.17
CA GLU A 100 11.10 8.77 6.73
C GLU A 100 9.84 8.42 5.93
N PRO A 101 9.20 9.40 5.24
CA PRO A 101 8.02 9.13 4.43
C PRO A 101 8.26 8.13 3.30
N LEU A 102 9.47 8.11 2.72
CA LEU A 102 9.83 7.11 1.70
C LEU A 102 9.91 5.71 2.31
N ALA A 103 10.57 5.56 3.47
CA ALA A 103 10.67 4.28 4.16
C ALA A 103 9.28 3.73 4.49
N ARG A 104 8.35 4.56 4.98
CA ARG A 104 6.97 4.15 5.27
C ARG A 104 6.21 3.63 4.03
N ARG A 105 6.36 4.32 2.89
CA ARG A 105 5.76 3.87 1.62
C ARG A 105 6.36 2.55 1.14
N MET A 106 7.69 2.44 1.17
CA MET A 106 8.41 1.24 0.76
C MET A 106 8.05 0.05 1.66
N PHE A 107 7.95 0.28 2.97
CA PHE A 107 7.62 -0.73 3.97
C PHE A 107 6.27 -1.41 3.69
N THR A 108 5.24 -0.63 3.36
CA THR A 108 3.94 -1.17 2.96
C THR A 108 4.04 -2.03 1.69
N GLY A 109 4.79 -1.57 0.69
CA GLY A 109 5.01 -2.32 -0.55
C GLY A 109 5.78 -3.62 -0.33
N ILE A 110 6.83 -3.59 0.49
CA ILE A 110 7.64 -4.76 0.86
C ILE A 110 6.77 -5.81 1.54
N ILE A 111 5.96 -5.41 2.54
CA ILE A 111 5.05 -6.33 3.23
C ILE A 111 4.05 -6.94 2.24
N SER A 112 3.47 -6.15 1.32
CA SER A 112 2.58 -6.68 0.27
C SER A 112 3.25 -7.75 -0.57
N VAL A 113 4.46 -7.50 -1.06
CA VAL A 113 5.21 -8.46 -1.90
C VAL A 113 5.53 -9.74 -1.14
N LEU A 114 5.95 -9.65 0.12
CA LEU A 114 6.26 -10.83 0.94
C LEU A 114 5.01 -11.68 1.18
N ARG A 115 3.86 -11.05 1.40
CA ARG A 115 2.58 -11.74 1.55
C ARG A 115 2.08 -12.36 0.26
N GLU A 116 2.21 -11.66 -0.87
CA GLU A 116 1.91 -12.20 -2.20
C GLU A 116 2.82 -13.38 -2.55
N ALA A 117 4.04 -13.42 -2.01
CA ALA A 117 4.94 -14.56 -2.11
C ALA A 117 4.54 -15.76 -1.23
N GLY A 118 3.45 -15.64 -0.45
CA GLY A 118 2.90 -16.71 0.38
C GLY A 118 3.46 -16.77 1.80
N ALA A 119 4.20 -15.76 2.26
CA ALA A 119 4.76 -15.71 3.61
C ALA A 119 3.93 -14.84 4.56
N LEU A 120 3.82 -15.23 5.82
CA LEU A 120 3.40 -14.33 6.90
C LEU A 120 4.53 -13.36 7.21
N VAL A 121 4.18 -12.10 7.48
CA VAL A 121 5.18 -11.08 7.80
C VAL A 121 5.15 -10.72 9.27
N CYS A 122 6.29 -10.90 9.94
CA CYS A 122 6.52 -10.49 11.31
C CYS A 122 7.36 -9.20 11.33
N VAL A 123 6.85 -8.13 11.91
CA VAL A 123 7.63 -6.90 12.12
C VAL A 123 8.25 -6.96 13.51
N GLU A 124 9.59 -6.96 13.55
CA GLU A 124 10.32 -7.08 14.81
C GLU A 124 10.93 -5.75 15.28
N GLY A 125 11.35 -5.74 16.55
CA GLY A 125 12.01 -4.61 17.19
C GLY A 125 11.10 -3.40 17.40
N ILE A 126 9.79 -3.62 17.57
CA ILE A 126 8.83 -2.56 17.88
C ILE A 126 9.04 -2.09 19.32
N GLU A 127 9.47 -0.84 19.48
CA GLU A 127 9.78 -0.21 20.77
C GLU A 127 8.73 0.85 21.14
N THR A 128 7.96 1.33 20.17
CA THR A 128 6.96 2.40 20.35
C THR A 128 5.59 2.06 19.77
N GLU A 129 4.55 2.73 20.29
CA GLU A 129 3.19 2.65 19.74
C GLU A 129 3.14 3.11 18.28
N ALA A 130 3.90 4.15 17.93
CA ALA A 130 3.96 4.66 16.57
C ALA A 130 4.48 3.62 15.57
N GLU A 131 5.52 2.87 15.92
CA GLU A 131 6.03 1.76 15.10
C GLU A 131 5.01 0.63 14.97
N ALA A 132 4.33 0.28 16.07
CA ALA A 132 3.27 -0.73 16.06
C ALA A 132 2.12 -0.33 15.12
N LEU A 133 1.67 0.93 15.19
CA LEU A 133 0.64 1.46 14.30
C LEU A 133 1.09 1.44 12.84
N CYS A 134 2.35 1.78 12.55
CA CYS A 134 2.86 1.71 11.18
C CYS A 134 2.91 0.27 10.63
N ALA A 135 3.24 -0.70 11.47
CA ALA A 135 3.22 -2.12 11.11
C ALA A 135 1.79 -2.63 10.83
N ILE A 136 0.83 -2.19 11.64
CA ILE A 136 -0.60 -2.49 11.44
C ILE A 136 -1.12 -1.83 10.15
N ASP A 137 -0.81 -0.55 9.93
CA ASP A 137 -1.16 0.19 8.69
C ASP A 137 -0.62 -0.52 7.44
N ALA A 138 0.59 -1.05 7.54
CA ALA A 138 1.26 -1.79 6.48
C ALA A 138 0.75 -3.23 6.31
N ASN A 139 -0.25 -3.63 7.11
CA ASN A 139 -0.90 -4.94 7.06
C ASN A 139 0.07 -6.09 7.40
N ALA A 140 0.94 -5.89 8.39
CA ALA A 140 1.77 -6.96 8.96
C ALA A 140 0.90 -8.00 9.67
N ASP A 141 1.30 -9.28 9.60
CA ASP A 141 0.56 -10.39 10.19
C ASP A 141 0.92 -10.60 11.67
N LEU A 142 2.20 -10.42 12.03
CA LEU A 142 2.74 -10.61 13.37
C LEU A 142 3.55 -9.38 13.81
N LEU A 143 3.51 -9.06 15.10
CA LEU A 143 4.20 -7.92 15.70
C LEU A 143 5.04 -8.39 16.89
N GLN A 144 6.30 -7.96 16.96
CA GLN A 144 7.22 -8.35 18.02
C GLN A 144 8.09 -7.16 18.47
N GLY A 145 8.23 -6.97 19.78
CA GLY A 145 9.17 -6.01 20.34
C GLY A 145 8.89 -5.64 21.79
N ASP A 146 9.80 -4.87 22.38
CA ASP A 146 9.78 -4.46 23.79
C ASP A 146 8.56 -3.60 24.15
N TYR A 147 7.94 -2.95 23.16
CA TYR A 147 6.64 -2.27 23.33
C TYR A 147 5.57 -3.22 23.87
N PHE A 148 5.56 -4.47 23.42
CA PHE A 148 4.55 -5.45 23.81
C PHE A 148 4.96 -6.22 25.07
N ALA A 149 6.18 -6.75 25.07
CA ALA A 149 6.79 -7.43 26.20
C ALA A 149 8.30 -7.58 25.97
N PRO A 150 9.13 -7.38 27.01
CA PRO A 150 10.54 -7.70 26.93
C PRO A 150 10.76 -9.22 26.81
N GLY A 151 11.94 -9.60 26.33
CA GLY A 151 12.35 -11.01 26.32
C GLY A 151 12.26 -11.65 27.70
N SER A 152 11.54 -12.77 27.80
CA SER A 152 11.30 -13.49 29.06
C SER A 152 11.55 -14.99 28.87
N ALA A 153 12.14 -15.63 29.87
CA ALA A 153 12.30 -17.09 29.90
C ALA A 153 10.97 -17.82 30.18
N VAL A 154 9.98 -17.11 30.72
CA VAL A 154 8.65 -17.62 31.00
C VAL A 154 7.68 -17.05 29.98
N LEU A 155 6.92 -17.94 29.33
CA LEU A 155 5.86 -17.54 28.43
C LEU A 155 4.74 -16.86 29.23
N PRO A 156 4.22 -15.72 28.77
CA PRO A 156 3.04 -15.13 29.39
C PRO A 156 1.85 -16.08 29.24
N ALA A 157 0.86 -15.92 30.12
CA ALA A 157 -0.43 -16.55 29.91
C ALA A 157 -1.00 -16.13 28.55
N GLU A 158 -1.78 -17.02 27.93
CA GLU A 158 -2.54 -16.69 26.73
C GLU A 158 -3.38 -15.44 27.00
N ASN A 159 -3.48 -14.54 26.01
CA ASN A 159 -4.28 -13.31 26.11
C ASN A 159 -3.84 -12.30 27.19
N ALA A 160 -2.67 -12.47 27.82
CA ALA A 160 -2.16 -11.55 28.86
C ALA A 160 -2.03 -10.07 28.41
N ARG A 161 -2.04 -9.82 27.10
CA ARG A 161 -1.88 -8.49 26.49
C ARG A 161 -3.09 -8.03 25.68
N SER A 162 -4.24 -8.71 25.81
CA SER A 162 -5.43 -8.44 24.99
C SER A 162 -5.95 -7.01 25.11
N ASP A 163 -5.97 -6.45 26.33
CA ASP A 163 -6.42 -5.07 26.55
C ASP A 163 -5.53 -4.04 25.86
N MET A 164 -4.22 -4.26 25.84
CA MET A 164 -3.27 -3.39 25.15
C MET A 164 -3.51 -3.44 23.64
N PHE A 165 -3.63 -4.64 23.06
CA PHE A 165 -3.96 -4.79 21.63
C PHE A 165 -5.32 -4.18 21.30
N ALA A 166 -6.33 -4.35 22.15
CA ALA A 166 -7.64 -3.75 21.94
C ALA A 166 -7.57 -2.21 21.87
N ARG A 167 -6.81 -1.58 22.78
CA ARG A 167 -6.57 -0.13 22.77
C ARG A 167 -5.81 0.32 21.53
N LEU A 168 -4.74 -0.39 21.17
CA LEU A 168 -3.93 -0.11 19.98
C LEU A 168 -4.78 -0.15 18.70
N ILE A 169 -5.60 -1.19 18.53
CA ILE A 169 -6.48 -1.35 17.38
C ILE A 169 -7.60 -0.29 17.38
N ALA A 170 -8.15 0.06 18.54
CA ALA A 170 -9.14 1.13 18.64
C ALA A 170 -8.53 2.49 18.25
N GLY A 171 -7.33 2.79 18.74
CA GLY A 171 -6.57 4.00 18.37
C GLY A 171 -6.27 4.05 16.88
N HIS A 172 -5.81 2.95 16.30
CA HIS A 172 -5.59 2.80 14.86
C HIS A 172 -6.87 3.09 14.06
N ARG A 173 -8.01 2.47 14.43
CA ARG A 173 -9.29 2.68 13.73
C ARG A 173 -9.74 4.14 13.79
N ALA A 174 -9.61 4.78 14.95
CA ALA A 174 -9.96 6.19 15.12
C ALA A 174 -9.06 7.10 14.26
N GLY A 175 -7.73 6.91 14.34
CA GLY A 175 -6.77 7.68 13.55
C GLY A 175 -6.98 7.51 12.04
N PHE A 176 -7.26 6.28 11.60
CA PHE A 176 -7.56 5.97 10.20
C PHE A 176 -8.86 6.63 9.73
N ALA A 177 -9.94 6.59 10.54
CA ALA A 177 -11.20 7.23 10.20
C ALA A 177 -11.06 8.76 10.07
N GLU A 178 -10.31 9.40 10.97
CA GLU A 178 -10.02 10.83 10.87
C GLU A 178 -9.17 11.16 9.64
N PHE A 179 -8.16 10.34 9.34
CA PHE A 179 -7.34 10.48 8.15
C PHE A 179 -8.19 10.40 6.87
N GLN A 180 -9.04 9.38 6.75
CA GLN A 180 -9.95 9.24 5.62
C GLN A 180 -10.87 10.45 5.47
N LYS A 181 -11.43 10.95 6.58
CA LYS A 181 -12.26 12.15 6.58
C LYS A 181 -11.49 13.38 6.08
N ARG A 182 -10.25 13.59 6.54
CA ARG A 182 -9.40 14.71 6.08
C ARG A 182 -9.07 14.59 4.58
N GLN A 183 -8.69 13.40 4.12
CA GLN A 183 -8.39 13.15 2.70
C GLN A 183 -9.62 13.36 1.82
N HIS A 184 -10.77 12.82 2.22
CA HIS A 184 -12.03 13.01 1.50
C HIS A 184 -12.38 14.50 1.38
N SER A 185 -12.32 15.26 2.48
CA SER A 185 -12.58 16.71 2.45
C SER A 185 -11.65 17.48 1.51
N ARG A 186 -10.39 17.04 1.37
CA ARG A 186 -9.44 17.65 0.40
C ARG A 186 -9.76 17.28 -1.05
N LEU A 187 -10.32 16.10 -1.29
CA LEU A 187 -10.70 15.65 -2.64
C LEU A 187 -12.00 16.28 -3.14
N VAL A 188 -12.94 16.60 -2.24
CA VAL A 188 -14.27 17.14 -2.58
C VAL A 188 -14.24 18.27 -3.61
N PRO A 189 -13.38 19.31 -3.50
CA PRO A 189 -13.31 20.38 -4.50
C PRO A 189 -12.96 19.86 -5.91
N TYR A 190 -11.99 18.94 -6.02
CA TYR A 190 -11.61 18.37 -7.31
C TYR A 190 -12.73 17.51 -7.90
N LEU A 191 -13.38 16.69 -7.07
CA LEU A 191 -14.48 15.83 -7.52
C LEU A 191 -15.66 16.65 -8.06
N ALA A 192 -16.01 17.76 -7.39
CA ALA A 192 -17.09 18.63 -7.82
C ALA A 192 -16.77 19.29 -9.17
N VAL A 193 -15.58 19.88 -9.30
CA VAL A 193 -15.18 20.56 -10.55
C VAL A 193 -14.94 19.57 -11.68
N LEU A 194 -14.46 18.36 -11.39
CA LEU A 194 -14.29 17.28 -12.37
C LEU A 194 -15.64 16.89 -12.99
N LYS A 195 -16.68 16.73 -12.15
CA LYS A 195 -18.03 16.41 -12.63
C LYS A 195 -18.60 17.52 -13.51
N ASN A 196 -18.39 18.78 -13.15
CA ASN A 196 -18.82 19.90 -13.99
C ASN A 196 -18.08 19.91 -15.34
N ALA A 197 -16.77 19.70 -15.34
CA ALA A 197 -15.98 19.62 -16.57
C ALA A 197 -16.44 18.46 -17.47
N VAL A 198 -16.70 17.28 -16.89
CA VAL A 198 -17.28 16.15 -17.63
C VAL A 198 -18.63 16.51 -18.25
N GLN A 199 -19.49 17.17 -17.49
CA GLN A 199 -20.81 17.59 -17.97
C GLN A 199 -20.68 18.55 -19.16
N ASP A 200 -19.81 19.55 -19.06
CA ASP A 200 -19.54 20.49 -20.15
C ASP A 200 -19.02 19.78 -21.41
N LEU A 201 -18.07 18.84 -21.25
CA LEU A 201 -17.53 18.04 -22.36
C LEU A 201 -18.60 17.15 -23.00
N SER A 202 -19.50 16.56 -22.20
CA SER A 202 -20.60 15.74 -22.68
C SER A 202 -21.57 16.55 -23.56
N PHE A 203 -21.69 17.86 -23.31
CA PHE A 203 -22.47 18.80 -24.14
C PHE A 203 -21.67 19.43 -25.30
N GLY A 204 -20.46 18.94 -25.58
CA GLY A 204 -19.65 19.40 -26.71
C GLY A 204 -18.83 20.67 -26.45
N ALA A 205 -18.62 21.04 -25.18
CA ALA A 205 -17.69 22.11 -24.85
C ALA A 205 -16.26 21.76 -25.31
N LYS A 206 -15.48 22.78 -25.66
CA LYS A 206 -14.07 22.59 -26.01
C LYS A 206 -13.28 22.15 -24.77
N PHE A 207 -12.29 21.26 -24.98
CA PHE A 207 -11.52 20.64 -23.91
C PHE A 207 -10.86 21.63 -22.95
N GLN A 208 -10.05 22.56 -23.47
CA GLN A 208 -9.28 23.49 -22.65
C GLN A 208 -10.16 24.41 -21.78
N PRO A 209 -11.22 25.08 -22.29
CA PRO A 209 -12.15 25.83 -21.45
C PRO A 209 -12.82 25.00 -20.36
N ALA A 210 -13.25 23.77 -20.66
CA ALA A 210 -13.98 22.92 -19.71
C ALA A 210 -13.12 22.52 -18.51
N VAL A 211 -11.82 22.28 -18.70
CA VAL A 211 -10.90 21.85 -17.62
C VAL A 211 -10.21 22.99 -16.89
N GLN A 212 -10.37 24.25 -17.33
CA GLN A 212 -9.67 25.39 -16.72
C GLN A 212 -10.02 25.58 -15.24
N GLY A 213 -11.25 25.25 -14.84
CA GLY A 213 -11.66 25.26 -13.43
C GLY A 213 -10.85 24.28 -12.58
N LEU A 214 -10.60 23.06 -13.07
CA LEU A 214 -9.77 22.06 -12.39
C LEU A 214 -8.34 22.57 -12.21
N LEU A 215 -7.76 23.12 -13.28
CA LEU A 215 -6.36 23.59 -13.27
C LEU A 215 -6.14 24.80 -12.36
N LYS A 216 -7.19 25.55 -11.98
CA LYS A 216 -7.11 26.61 -10.98
C LYS A 216 -7.04 26.09 -9.54
N LEU A 217 -7.52 24.87 -9.27
CA LEU A 217 -7.47 24.29 -7.92
C LEU A 217 -6.02 24.03 -7.50
N PRO A 218 -5.60 24.35 -6.26
CA PRO A 218 -4.25 24.05 -5.78
C PRO A 218 -3.87 22.59 -6.05
N GLY A 219 -2.60 22.29 -6.35
CA GLY A 219 -2.16 20.91 -6.57
C GLY A 219 -2.65 20.23 -7.86
N ALA A 220 -3.66 20.73 -8.58
CA ALA A 220 -3.97 20.21 -9.92
C ALA A 220 -2.79 20.49 -10.87
N ARG A 221 -2.40 19.51 -11.68
CA ARG A 221 -1.18 19.60 -12.49
C ARG A 221 -1.49 19.70 -13.97
N ARG A 222 -2.27 18.76 -14.47
CA ARG A 222 -2.64 18.67 -15.87
C ARG A 222 -3.94 17.91 -16.05
N CYS A 223 -4.62 18.19 -17.14
CA CYS A 223 -5.76 17.44 -17.62
C CYS A 223 -5.46 16.87 -19.01
N TYR A 224 -5.94 15.66 -19.27
CA TYR A 224 -5.82 15.01 -20.57
C TYR A 224 -7.03 14.11 -20.82
N LEU A 225 -7.28 13.84 -22.10
CA LEU A 225 -8.46 13.12 -22.57
C LEU A 225 -8.02 11.86 -23.28
N ILE A 226 -8.68 10.74 -23.01
CA ILE A 226 -8.36 9.44 -23.61
C ILE A 226 -9.60 8.92 -24.33
N GLY A 227 -9.44 8.45 -25.56
CA GLY A 227 -10.50 7.76 -26.30
C GLY A 227 -10.82 6.39 -25.71
N SER A 228 -11.95 5.81 -26.12
CA SER A 228 -12.31 4.43 -25.75
C SER A 228 -11.32 3.38 -26.28
N ASP A 229 -10.57 3.71 -27.33
CA ASP A 229 -9.43 2.95 -27.84
C ASP A 229 -8.16 3.10 -26.98
N GLY A 230 -8.21 3.86 -25.89
CA GLY A 230 -7.09 4.11 -24.99
C GLY A 230 -6.03 5.07 -25.53
N LEU A 231 -6.21 5.65 -26.72
CA LEU A 231 -5.29 6.64 -27.26
C LEU A 231 -5.61 8.03 -26.69
N GLN A 232 -4.56 8.79 -26.37
CA GLN A 232 -4.74 10.16 -25.92
C GLN A 232 -5.24 11.06 -27.06
N ILE A 233 -6.34 11.78 -26.78
CA ILE A 233 -6.94 12.76 -27.69
C ILE A 233 -6.33 14.13 -27.39
N GLY A 234 -5.54 14.64 -28.32
CA GLY A 234 -4.90 15.95 -28.22
C GLY A 234 -3.79 16.04 -27.17
N ALA A 235 -3.26 17.26 -27.01
CA ALA A 235 -2.23 17.56 -26.03
C ALA A 235 -2.80 17.72 -24.61
N ASN A 236 -1.94 17.57 -23.60
CA ASN A 236 -2.27 17.92 -22.22
C ASN A 236 -2.61 19.41 -22.10
N VAL A 237 -3.51 19.74 -21.17
CA VAL A 237 -3.65 21.11 -20.67
C VAL A 237 -3.03 21.15 -19.28
N ASP A 238 -1.87 21.80 -19.17
CA ASP A 238 -1.14 21.94 -17.91
C ASP A 238 -1.59 23.18 -17.13
N ALA A 239 -1.54 23.10 -15.80
CA ALA A 239 -1.75 24.25 -14.93
C ALA A 239 -0.59 25.25 -15.11
N GLU A 240 -0.90 26.55 -15.12
CA GLU A 240 0.11 27.61 -15.32
C GLU A 240 1.30 27.54 -14.33
N ARG A 241 1.02 27.06 -13.11
CA ARG A 241 2.01 26.87 -12.04
C ARG A 241 2.88 25.62 -12.19
N ASP A 242 2.50 24.66 -13.03
CA ASP A 242 3.27 23.41 -13.19
C ASP A 242 4.45 23.64 -14.17
N VAL A 243 5.42 24.42 -13.69
CA VAL A 243 6.67 24.74 -14.41
C VAL A 243 7.56 23.50 -14.62
N TYR A 244 7.26 22.38 -13.95
CA TYR A 244 8.04 21.14 -14.00
C TYR A 244 7.80 20.28 -15.25
N SER A 245 6.87 20.66 -16.14
CA SER A 245 6.82 20.13 -17.51
C SER A 245 8.10 20.41 -18.31
N LYS A 246 9.03 21.21 -17.75
CA LYS A 246 10.30 21.60 -18.35
C LYS A 246 11.54 20.92 -17.77
N ASP A 247 11.41 19.91 -16.89
CA ASP A 247 12.59 19.12 -16.49
C ASP A 247 13.14 18.44 -17.76
N PRO A 248 14.37 18.77 -18.22
CA PRO A 248 14.89 18.29 -19.49
C PRO A 248 14.93 16.76 -19.59
N ARG A 249 15.00 16.05 -18.45
CA ARG A 249 15.00 14.58 -18.40
C ARG A 249 13.68 13.97 -18.89
N PHE A 250 12.58 14.72 -18.82
CA PHE A 250 11.25 14.26 -19.21
C PHE A 250 10.79 14.84 -20.55
N ALA A 251 11.60 15.71 -21.18
CA ALA A 251 11.26 16.32 -22.46
C ALA A 251 11.04 15.29 -23.59
N VAL A 252 11.77 14.17 -23.55
CA VAL A 252 11.63 13.05 -24.52
C VAL A 252 10.28 12.34 -24.39
N MET A 253 9.62 12.43 -23.22
CA MET A 253 8.31 11.84 -22.96
C MET A 253 7.15 12.80 -23.33
N GLN A 254 7.45 13.89 -24.05
CA GLN A 254 6.49 14.88 -24.56
C GLN A 254 6.73 15.07 -26.07
N PRO A 255 5.69 15.32 -26.89
CA PRO A 255 4.28 15.40 -26.53
C PRO A 255 3.68 14.01 -26.22
N THR A 256 2.51 14.02 -25.57
CA THR A 256 1.78 12.82 -25.15
C THR A 256 0.57 12.49 -26.03
N GLU A 257 0.26 13.33 -27.01
CA GLU A 257 -0.81 13.07 -27.98
C GLU A 257 -0.55 11.74 -28.72
N GLY A 258 -1.60 10.92 -28.85
CA GLY A 258 -1.49 9.58 -29.43
C GLY A 258 -0.79 8.54 -28.53
N THR A 259 -0.44 8.88 -27.29
CA THR A 259 0.07 7.89 -26.32
C THR A 259 -1.02 6.87 -26.00
N ASP A 260 -0.64 5.59 -26.01
CA ASP A 260 -1.50 4.49 -25.61
C ASP A 260 -1.51 4.32 -24.08
N TRP A 261 -2.69 4.46 -23.49
CA TRP A 261 -2.96 4.33 -22.07
C TRP A 261 -3.79 3.09 -21.71
N GLN A 262 -4.07 2.18 -22.64
CA GLN A 262 -4.96 1.02 -22.44
C GLN A 262 -4.55 0.15 -21.24
N THR A 263 -3.24 0.00 -21.00
CA THR A 263 -2.73 -0.83 -19.91
C THR A 263 -2.82 -0.16 -18.54
N ARG A 264 -3.11 1.15 -18.46
CA ARG A 264 -3.13 1.88 -17.20
C ARG A 264 -4.36 1.54 -16.35
N PRO A 265 -4.19 1.22 -15.05
CA PRO A 265 -5.32 0.85 -14.20
C PRO A 265 -6.38 1.93 -14.01
N TYR A 266 -6.04 3.23 -14.11
CA TYR A 266 -7.03 4.31 -14.00
C TYR A 266 -7.90 4.44 -15.24
N PHE A 267 -7.39 4.10 -16.43
CA PHE A 267 -8.16 4.07 -17.66
C PHE A 267 -9.11 2.88 -17.65
N ARG A 268 -8.57 1.67 -17.44
CA ARG A 268 -9.37 0.42 -17.42
C ARG A 268 -10.53 0.48 -16.43
N ARG A 269 -10.26 0.87 -15.18
CA ARG A 269 -11.31 1.02 -14.15
C ARG A 269 -12.38 2.04 -14.52
N ALA A 270 -12.01 3.13 -15.20
CA ALA A 270 -12.99 4.14 -15.61
C ALA A 270 -13.92 3.61 -16.69
N ILE A 271 -13.38 2.89 -17.69
CA ILE A 271 -14.18 2.23 -18.74
C ILE A 271 -15.05 1.10 -18.19
N GLU A 272 -14.53 0.30 -17.25
CA GLU A 272 -15.27 -0.79 -16.60
C GLU A 272 -16.41 -0.30 -15.69
N THR A 273 -16.27 0.92 -15.13
CA THR A 273 -17.25 1.52 -14.20
C THR A 273 -17.56 2.97 -14.60
N PRO A 274 -18.25 3.18 -15.73
CA PRO A 274 -18.58 4.52 -16.22
C PRO A 274 -19.50 5.26 -15.25
N GLY A 275 -19.41 6.59 -15.23
CA GLY A 275 -20.19 7.43 -14.29
C GLY A 275 -19.60 7.51 -12.86
N ASN A 276 -18.57 6.73 -12.54
CA ASN A 276 -17.88 6.78 -11.26
C ASN A 276 -16.48 7.39 -11.41
N VAL A 277 -16.10 8.25 -10.45
CA VAL A 277 -14.73 8.75 -10.38
C VAL A 277 -13.83 7.63 -9.88
N GLN A 278 -12.74 7.39 -10.60
CA GLN A 278 -11.66 6.51 -10.17
C GLN A 278 -10.52 7.33 -9.61
N ILE A 279 -9.90 6.84 -8.55
CA ILE A 279 -8.75 7.49 -7.92
C ILE A 279 -7.60 6.47 -7.90
N THR A 280 -6.39 6.92 -8.26
CA THR A 280 -5.20 6.09 -8.15
C THR A 280 -4.58 6.18 -6.76
N ARG A 281 -3.82 5.15 -6.39
CA ARG A 281 -2.76 5.31 -5.40
C ARG A 281 -1.69 6.26 -5.95
N PRO A 282 -0.98 7.00 -5.07
CA PRO A 282 0.15 7.82 -5.47
C PRO A 282 1.20 7.04 -6.26
N TYR A 283 1.59 7.57 -7.40
CA TYR A 283 2.57 6.95 -8.29
C TYR A 283 3.40 8.01 -9.00
N LEU A 284 4.55 7.64 -9.54
CA LEU A 284 5.35 8.55 -10.34
C LEU A 284 4.78 8.57 -11.76
N SER A 285 4.31 9.73 -12.22
CA SER A 285 3.88 9.89 -13.61
C SER A 285 5.08 9.78 -14.54
N VAL A 286 4.89 9.14 -15.71
CA VAL A 286 5.94 9.00 -16.75
C VAL A 286 6.41 10.36 -17.25
N THR A 287 5.57 11.38 -17.10
CA THR A 287 5.75 12.71 -17.68
C THR A 287 6.12 13.77 -16.63
N GLY A 288 6.57 13.37 -15.44
CA GLY A 288 7.00 14.33 -14.43
C GLY A 288 7.79 13.73 -13.25
N PRO A 289 8.54 14.56 -12.53
CA PRO A 289 9.49 14.11 -11.49
C PRO A 289 8.85 13.87 -10.11
N LYS A 290 7.55 14.11 -9.93
CA LYS A 290 6.86 14.07 -8.63
C LYS A 290 5.75 13.03 -8.63
N LEU A 291 5.50 12.45 -7.46
CA LEU A 291 4.34 11.58 -7.24
C LEU A 291 3.04 12.35 -7.51
N CYS A 292 2.12 11.73 -8.22
CA CYS A 292 0.78 12.24 -8.46
C CYS A 292 -0.30 11.24 -8.05
N VAL A 293 -1.50 11.76 -7.91
CA VAL A 293 -2.76 10.99 -7.86
C VAL A 293 -3.55 11.37 -9.09
N THR A 294 -4.00 10.40 -9.86
CA THR A 294 -4.86 10.64 -11.02
C THR A 294 -6.31 10.38 -10.64
N LEU A 295 -7.18 11.36 -10.92
CA LEU A 295 -8.62 11.14 -10.99
C LEU A 295 -8.98 10.84 -12.45
N SER A 296 -9.77 9.81 -12.69
CA SER A 296 -10.29 9.51 -14.02
C SER A 296 -11.81 9.28 -14.01
N PHE A 297 -12.49 9.70 -15.06
CA PHE A 297 -13.93 9.58 -15.21
C PHE A 297 -14.29 9.29 -16.66
N ALA A 298 -14.98 8.18 -16.91
CA ALA A 298 -15.49 7.85 -18.24
C ALA A 298 -16.89 8.46 -18.46
N PHE A 299 -17.07 9.10 -19.61
CA PHE A 299 -18.30 9.77 -20.02
C PHE A 299 -18.56 9.56 -21.52
N GLU A 300 -19.78 9.87 -21.95
CA GLU A 300 -20.17 9.87 -23.36
C GLU A 300 -20.14 11.31 -23.89
N ALA A 301 -19.38 11.55 -24.95
CA ALA A 301 -19.30 12.85 -25.61
C ALA A 301 -20.53 13.10 -26.49
N SER A 302 -20.71 14.35 -26.95
CA SER A 302 -21.87 14.76 -27.75
C SER A 302 -22.03 14.01 -29.09
N ASP A 303 -20.96 13.39 -29.58
CA ASP A 303 -20.95 12.57 -30.80
C ASP A 303 -21.21 11.08 -30.52
N GLY A 304 -21.53 10.71 -29.27
CA GLY A 304 -21.76 9.33 -28.83
C GLY A 304 -20.48 8.54 -28.54
N SER A 305 -19.30 9.14 -28.71
CA SER A 305 -18.04 8.47 -28.39
C SER A 305 -17.80 8.41 -26.88
N GLN A 306 -17.37 7.27 -26.37
CA GLN A 306 -16.94 7.15 -24.98
C GLN A 306 -15.50 7.67 -24.83
N GLN A 307 -15.30 8.53 -23.83
CA GLN A 307 -14.02 9.17 -23.53
C GLN A 307 -13.75 9.15 -22.03
N VAL A 308 -12.49 9.27 -21.64
CA VAL A 308 -12.06 9.33 -20.24
C VAL A 308 -11.34 10.64 -19.99
N LEU A 309 -11.90 11.48 -19.11
CA LEU A 309 -11.22 12.66 -18.59
C LEU A 309 -10.31 12.25 -17.44
N CYS A 310 -9.03 12.59 -17.56
CA CYS A 310 -8.04 12.38 -16.51
C CYS A 310 -7.50 13.72 -15.99
N VAL A 311 -7.27 13.80 -14.68
CA VAL A 311 -6.57 14.91 -14.03
C VAL A 311 -5.52 14.38 -13.07
N ASP A 312 -4.27 14.85 -13.22
CA ASP A 312 -3.21 14.54 -12.27
C ASP A 312 -3.14 15.62 -11.19
N LEU A 313 -3.08 15.18 -9.93
CA LEU A 313 -2.92 16.00 -8.74
C LEU A 313 -1.55 15.76 -8.12
N ASP A 314 -0.87 16.81 -7.65
CA ASP A 314 0.35 16.70 -6.87
C ASP A 314 0.06 16.00 -5.54
N PHE A 315 0.73 14.87 -5.30
CA PHE A 315 0.47 14.08 -4.09
C PHE A 315 0.89 14.81 -2.81
N ALA A 316 1.97 15.61 -2.83
CA ALA A 316 2.42 16.30 -1.62
C ALA A 316 1.42 17.40 -1.21
N GLU A 317 0.87 18.13 -2.19
CA GLU A 317 -0.19 19.11 -1.96
C GLU A 317 -1.47 18.45 -1.43
N LEU A 318 -1.86 17.31 -1.99
CA LEU A 318 -3.05 16.57 -1.56
C LEU A 318 -2.88 15.94 -0.16
N ALA A 319 -1.72 15.32 0.09
CA ALA A 319 -1.40 14.63 1.33
C ALA A 319 -1.18 15.59 2.50
N GLY A 320 -0.76 16.83 2.24
CA GLY A 320 -0.43 17.80 3.29
C GLY A 320 0.57 17.22 4.29
N LYS A 321 0.29 17.36 5.59
CA LYS A 321 1.11 16.75 6.66
C LYS A 321 0.78 15.27 6.92
N ASP A 322 -0.24 14.72 6.27
CA ASP A 322 -0.78 13.38 6.55
C ASP A 322 -0.07 12.25 5.78
N VAL A 323 1.20 12.43 5.39
CA VAL A 323 2.02 11.39 4.70
C VAL A 323 2.21 10.14 5.57
N ALA A 324 1.78 10.19 6.83
CA ALA A 324 1.77 9.09 7.78
C ALA A 324 0.92 7.90 7.29
N TYR A 325 -0.36 8.01 6.96
CA TYR A 325 -1.26 6.83 6.94
C TYR A 325 -1.22 5.92 5.68
N GLY A 326 -0.08 5.82 5.00
CA GLY A 326 0.09 4.90 3.89
C GLY A 326 -0.70 5.31 2.63
N VAL A 327 -0.31 4.71 1.51
CA VAL A 327 -0.67 5.11 0.14
C VAL A 327 -1.90 4.34 -0.37
N SER A 328 -2.35 3.37 0.42
CA SER A 328 -3.20 2.25 0.00
C SER A 328 -4.69 2.58 -0.03
N SER A 329 -5.12 3.70 0.55
CA SER A 329 -6.54 3.96 0.88
C SER A 329 -7.21 5.03 0.02
N LEU A 330 -6.62 5.43 -1.10
CA LEU A 330 -7.30 6.25 -2.12
C LEU A 330 -8.13 5.33 -3.03
N HIS A 331 -9.23 4.83 -2.48
CA HIS A 331 -10.23 4.08 -3.22
C HIS A 331 -11.58 4.79 -3.04
N THR A 332 -12.37 4.83 -4.11
CA THR A 332 -13.70 5.41 -4.13
C THR A 332 -14.69 4.59 -3.32
#